data_AF-H6BN24-F1
#
_entry.id   AF-H6BN24-F1
#
_cell.length_a   1.000
_cell.length_b   1.000
_cell.length_c   1.000
_cell.angle_alpha   90.00
_cell.angle_beta   90.00
_cell.angle_gamma   90.00
#
_symmetry.space_group_name_H-M   'P 1'
#
loop_
_entity.id
_entity.type
_entity.pdbx_description
1 polymer ?
#
loop_
_entity_poly.entity_id
_entity_poly.type
_entity_poly.pdbx_seq_one_letter_code
_entity_poly.pdbx_strand_id
1 'polypeptide(L)'
;MATSATQQTMLPLAFGIEIEFLFGIDNAKAAANPAYEDILRNNIILDSDQVDEIYDPEFDDASDRNAEGLFQAASALRRKGANLRIRFAAKSGGLEDFSRWILTQEEAVEFPTSSAELSAYTNGEFRRCENCAFAGLELISPILKVPDVREGSLNGLVEVNEFLGHMRGRQDVPCFFSAEPKNASIHVHIGLPPTAGGKAVDLPLNLLRHLAFICIAFEDVISLLHHPERLGFPDTKIELYAKPNRVFLGRNPVTSPLHNCREGPEFSAQDEFVKIFNYGHGSDRMDRARLCGILCSRTGYDISRSIFVNFSNIMPPPSPAPHSKKTVEFRQHHGTLSVEEVNQWVFFVTALVRAAERKMNQESVEVPLPYDFIPKVIEKQGDYSKQILTVQQAWKYPEIMWNKKRSLKELFDLLDMPLERRMWWWQKASYSRSNAFKEYRYLSTCAAPCDNPPRRDCDGWDGEGIPRPY
;
A
#
# COMPACT_ATOMS: atom_id res chain seq x y z
N MET A 1 -1.79 2.39 47.19
CA MET A 1 -1.90 3.58 46.32
C MET A 1 -1.60 3.12 44.91
N ALA A 2 -2.63 3.00 44.06
CA ALA A 2 -2.45 2.61 42.66
C ALA A 2 -1.81 3.78 41.92
N THR A 3 -0.56 3.59 41.47
CA THR A 3 0.11 4.51 40.56
C THR A 3 -0.69 4.58 39.28
N SER A 4 -1.28 5.76 39.02
CA SER A 4 -1.84 6.17 37.73
C SER A 4 -0.84 5.78 36.63
N ALA A 5 -1.16 4.74 35.87
CA ALA A 5 -0.48 4.45 34.61
C ALA A 5 -0.59 5.72 33.75
N THR A 6 0.52 6.42 33.59
CA THR A 6 0.66 7.49 32.59
C THR A 6 0.10 6.95 31.28
N GLN A 7 -1.05 7.48 30.84
CA GLN A 7 -1.55 7.23 29.48
C GLN A 7 -0.42 7.61 28.53
N GLN A 8 0.31 6.61 28.03
CA GLN A 8 1.32 6.86 27.01
C GLN A 8 0.58 7.46 25.81
N THR A 9 0.97 8.67 25.46
CA THR A 9 0.35 9.39 24.35
C THR A 9 0.67 8.66 23.06
N MET A 10 -0.38 8.24 22.36
CA MET A 10 -0.27 7.65 21.03
C MET A 10 0.47 8.61 20.09
N LEU A 11 1.29 8.06 19.21
CA LEU A 11 2.01 8.76 18.17
C LEU A 11 1.02 9.52 17.27
N PRO A 12 1.36 10.74 16.85
CA PRO A 12 0.55 11.52 15.92
C PRO A 12 0.76 10.98 14.50
N LEU A 13 0.33 9.75 14.22
CA LEU A 13 0.47 9.17 12.88
C LEU A 13 -0.24 10.05 11.83
N ALA A 14 0.40 10.15 10.67
CA ALA A 14 -0.14 10.78 9.48
C ALA A 14 -0.07 9.80 8.30
N PHE A 15 -0.86 10.07 7.26
CA PHE A 15 -0.83 9.30 6.03
C PHE A 15 -0.73 10.17 4.79
N GLY A 16 -0.21 9.59 3.72
CA GLY A 16 -0.42 10.07 2.35
C GLY A 16 -1.03 8.93 1.53
N ILE A 17 -1.76 9.26 0.48
CA ILE A 17 -2.34 8.29 -0.45
C ILE A 17 -1.94 8.65 -1.87
N GLU A 18 -1.59 7.62 -2.65
CA GLU A 18 -1.29 7.71 -4.07
C GLU A 18 -2.35 6.86 -4.79
N ILE A 19 -3.15 7.49 -5.63
CA ILE A 19 -4.24 6.86 -6.38
C ILE A 19 -3.84 6.86 -7.84
N GLU A 20 -3.51 5.68 -8.37
CA GLU A 20 -3.27 5.51 -9.79
C GLU A 20 -4.63 5.40 -10.52
N PHE A 21 -4.73 5.96 -11.71
CA PHE A 21 -5.93 5.86 -12.54
C PHE A 21 -5.64 6.15 -14.00
N LEU A 22 -6.51 5.61 -14.85
CA LEU A 22 -6.58 5.91 -16.27
C LEU A 22 -7.46 7.16 -16.46
N PHE A 23 -6.92 8.16 -17.14
CA PHE A 23 -7.69 9.23 -17.75
C PHE A 23 -7.88 8.91 -19.24
N GLY A 24 -9.09 9.15 -19.75
CA GLY A 24 -9.34 9.09 -21.19
C GLY A 24 -10.22 10.23 -21.67
N ILE A 25 -10.03 10.65 -22.92
CA ILE A 25 -10.77 11.75 -23.54
C ILE A 25 -11.07 11.47 -25.01
N ASP A 26 -12.32 11.67 -25.42
CA ASP A 26 -12.76 11.69 -26.81
C ASP A 26 -12.55 13.10 -27.40
N ASN A 27 -11.35 13.32 -27.96
CA ASN A 27 -10.95 14.64 -28.46
C ASN A 27 -11.88 15.17 -29.56
N ALA A 28 -12.48 14.27 -30.36
CA ALA A 28 -13.44 14.67 -31.39
C ALA A 28 -14.72 15.26 -30.78
N LYS A 29 -15.22 14.66 -29.70
CA LYS A 29 -16.39 15.20 -28.97
C LYS A 29 -16.05 16.46 -28.19
N ALA A 30 -14.86 16.54 -27.60
CA ALA A 30 -14.38 17.75 -26.93
C ALA A 30 -14.34 18.93 -27.91
N ALA A 31 -13.73 18.73 -29.09
CA ALA A 31 -13.64 19.77 -30.11
C ALA A 31 -15.01 20.16 -30.71
N ALA A 32 -15.98 19.25 -30.74
CA ALA A 32 -17.31 19.50 -31.29
C ALA A 32 -18.23 20.32 -30.38
N ASN A 33 -17.89 20.50 -29.09
CA ASN A 33 -18.73 21.20 -28.14
C ASN A 33 -17.93 22.29 -27.38
N PRO A 34 -18.22 23.58 -27.62
CA PRO A 34 -17.55 24.71 -26.96
C PRO A 34 -17.60 24.66 -25.42
N ALA A 35 -18.56 23.93 -24.84
CA ALA A 35 -18.62 23.74 -23.39
C ALA A 35 -17.38 23.03 -22.81
N TYR A 36 -16.54 22.39 -23.65
CA TYR A 36 -15.33 21.68 -23.26
C TYR A 36 -14.06 22.28 -23.86
N GLU A 37 -14.12 23.56 -24.24
CA GLU A 37 -12.98 24.24 -24.84
C GLU A 37 -11.76 24.28 -23.88
N ASP A 38 -12.00 24.35 -22.57
CA ASP A 38 -11.03 24.40 -21.46
C ASP A 38 -10.21 23.11 -21.23
N ILE A 39 -10.64 21.98 -21.78
CA ILE A 39 -9.89 20.71 -21.73
C ILE A 39 -9.19 20.42 -23.06
N LEU A 40 -9.29 21.33 -24.04
CA LEU A 40 -8.51 21.24 -25.28
C LEU A 40 -7.10 21.80 -25.04
N ARG A 41 -6.12 21.26 -25.76
CA ARG A 41 -4.69 21.60 -25.65
C ARG A 41 -4.41 23.11 -25.59
N ASN A 42 -5.14 23.92 -26.34
CA ASN A 42 -4.87 25.36 -26.47
C ASN A 42 -5.42 26.20 -25.32
N ASN A 43 -6.29 25.64 -24.47
CA ASN A 43 -7.01 26.39 -23.43
C ASN A 43 -6.92 25.72 -22.06
N ILE A 44 -5.90 24.88 -21.85
CA ILE A 44 -5.61 24.23 -20.58
C ILE A 44 -5.58 25.27 -19.46
N ILE A 45 -6.27 24.98 -18.36
CA ILE A 45 -6.27 25.81 -17.16
C ILE A 45 -4.96 25.57 -16.42
N LEU A 46 -4.02 26.50 -16.52
CA LEU A 46 -2.81 26.55 -15.70
C LEU A 46 -3.13 27.25 -14.37
N ASP A 47 -2.51 26.79 -13.27
CA ASP A 47 -2.60 27.48 -11.98
C ASP A 47 -1.78 28.78 -12.09
N SER A 48 -2.45 29.93 -12.23
CA SER A 48 -1.80 31.23 -12.47
C SER A 48 -1.00 31.73 -11.28
N ASP A 49 -1.32 31.23 -10.08
CA ASP A 49 -0.78 31.74 -8.82
C ASP A 49 0.33 30.84 -8.27
N GLN A 50 0.50 29.63 -8.81
CA GLN A 50 1.46 28.64 -8.32
C GLN A 50 2.11 27.90 -9.47
N VAL A 51 3.43 27.78 -9.42
CA VAL A 51 4.26 27.17 -10.47
C VAL A 51 3.90 25.69 -10.62
N ASP A 52 2.83 25.38 -11.36
CA ASP A 52 2.74 24.14 -12.13
C ASP A 52 4.14 23.98 -12.75
N GLU A 53 4.74 22.80 -12.70
CA GLU A 53 6.06 22.61 -13.32
C GLU A 53 5.86 22.72 -14.83
N ILE A 54 5.82 23.95 -15.35
CA ILE A 54 5.52 24.22 -16.75
C ILE A 54 6.72 23.72 -17.54
N TYR A 55 6.40 22.78 -18.42
CA TYR A 55 7.26 22.12 -19.37
C TYR A 55 8.17 23.10 -20.14
N ASP A 56 9.43 22.73 -20.31
CA ASP A 56 10.37 23.41 -21.21
C ASP A 56 10.07 22.95 -22.66
N PRO A 57 9.66 23.85 -23.56
CA PRO A 57 9.19 23.51 -24.91
C PRO A 57 10.25 22.91 -25.87
N GLU A 58 11.49 22.70 -25.44
CA GLU A 58 12.56 22.12 -26.30
C GLU A 58 12.54 20.57 -26.44
N PHE A 59 11.62 19.85 -25.78
CA PHE A 59 11.51 18.38 -25.91
C PHE A 59 10.51 17.95 -27.00
N ASP A 60 11.02 17.77 -28.22
CA ASP A 60 10.30 17.42 -29.46
C ASP A 60 10.16 15.89 -29.68
N ASP A 61 9.77 15.12 -28.66
CA ASP A 61 9.65 13.65 -28.79
C ASP A 61 8.42 13.06 -28.05
N ALA A 62 8.11 11.79 -28.32
CA ALA A 62 6.89 11.06 -27.91
C ALA A 62 6.42 11.21 -26.44
N SER A 63 7.26 11.71 -25.53
CA SER A 63 6.89 12.17 -24.17
C SER A 63 5.81 13.26 -24.15
N ASP A 64 5.67 14.03 -25.24
CA ASP A 64 4.76 15.16 -25.36
C ASP A 64 3.26 14.76 -25.31
N ARG A 65 2.92 13.55 -25.80
CA ARG A 65 1.53 13.08 -25.82
C ARG A 65 1.01 12.68 -24.44
N ASN A 66 1.89 12.18 -23.57
CA ASN A 66 1.53 11.84 -22.20
C ASN A 66 1.35 13.11 -21.35
N ALA A 67 2.06 14.19 -21.69
CA ALA A 67 1.94 15.48 -21.01
C ALA A 67 0.57 16.12 -21.25
N GLU A 68 0.04 16.01 -22.48
CA GLU A 68 -1.28 16.53 -22.83
C GLU A 68 -2.39 15.94 -21.94
N GLY A 69 -2.46 14.61 -21.83
CA GLY A 69 -3.48 13.95 -21.01
C GLY A 69 -3.44 14.34 -19.52
N LEU A 70 -2.24 14.60 -18.98
CA LEU A 70 -2.05 15.11 -17.61
C LEU A 70 -2.71 16.48 -17.43
N PHE A 71 -2.47 17.42 -18.35
CA PHE A 71 -3.07 18.75 -18.30
C PHE A 71 -4.58 18.75 -18.54
N GLN A 72 -5.06 17.90 -19.44
CA GLN A 72 -6.49 17.75 -19.71
C GLN A 72 -7.23 17.21 -18.48
N ALA A 73 -6.66 16.19 -17.83
CA ALA A 73 -7.17 15.64 -16.56
C ALA A 73 -7.20 16.70 -15.45
N ALA A 74 -6.11 17.46 -15.29
CA ALA A 74 -6.04 18.54 -14.33
C ALA A 74 -7.11 19.61 -14.58
N SER A 75 -7.30 20.04 -15.84
CA SER A 75 -8.32 21.02 -16.21
C SER A 75 -9.74 20.51 -15.91
N ALA A 76 -10.02 19.24 -16.25
CA ALA A 76 -11.30 18.60 -15.94
C ALA A 76 -11.59 18.53 -14.42
N LEU A 77 -10.57 18.28 -13.59
CA LEU A 77 -10.69 18.27 -12.14
C LEU A 77 -10.84 19.68 -11.56
N ARG A 78 -10.02 20.65 -12.01
CA ARG A 78 -10.05 22.06 -11.57
C ARG A 78 -11.40 22.70 -11.84
N ARG A 79 -12.04 22.39 -12.99
CA ARG A 79 -13.40 22.84 -13.30
C ARG A 79 -14.44 22.37 -12.29
N LYS A 80 -14.23 21.21 -11.67
CA LYS A 80 -15.08 20.67 -10.60
C LYS A 80 -14.72 21.21 -9.21
N GLY A 81 -13.76 22.12 -9.12
CA GLY A 81 -13.29 22.75 -7.87
C GLY A 81 -12.05 22.09 -7.26
N ALA A 82 -11.45 21.09 -7.91
CA ALA A 82 -10.29 20.40 -7.35
C ALA A 82 -9.07 21.34 -7.30
N ASN A 83 -8.47 21.45 -6.11
CA ASN A 83 -7.27 22.25 -5.88
C ASN A 83 -6.01 21.38 -5.94
N LEU A 84 -5.44 21.24 -7.13
CA LEU A 84 -4.25 20.42 -7.37
C LEU A 84 -3.20 21.15 -8.20
N ARG A 85 -1.94 20.72 -8.07
CA ARG A 85 -0.81 21.14 -8.90
C ARG A 85 -0.32 20.01 -9.79
N ILE A 86 0.27 20.35 -10.92
CA ILE A 86 0.81 19.39 -11.89
C ILE A 86 2.32 19.22 -11.70
N ARG A 87 2.81 17.99 -11.86
CA ARG A 87 4.24 17.67 -11.81
C ARG A 87 4.61 16.61 -12.85
N PHE A 88 5.74 16.82 -13.55
CA PHE A 88 6.25 15.90 -14.58
C PHE A 88 7.29 14.91 -14.09
N ALA A 89 8.12 15.33 -13.15
CA ALA A 89 9.17 14.50 -12.61
C ALA A 89 8.95 14.27 -11.11
N ALA A 90 9.24 13.05 -10.64
CA ALA A 90 9.37 12.77 -9.22
C ALA A 90 10.61 13.50 -8.63
N LYS A 91 10.60 14.84 -8.57
CA LYS A 91 11.64 15.62 -7.90
C LYS A 91 11.54 15.43 -6.38
N SER A 92 12.67 15.72 -5.74
CA SER A 92 13.11 15.37 -4.40
C SER A 92 12.21 15.85 -3.24
N GLY A 93 11.01 15.28 -3.12
CA GLY A 93 10.22 15.13 -1.89
C GLY A 93 10.10 16.31 -0.94
N GLY A 94 10.21 17.56 -1.39
CA GLY A 94 10.23 18.74 -0.53
C GLY A 94 9.01 18.81 0.39
N LEU A 95 9.09 19.49 1.54
CA LEU A 95 7.91 19.62 2.41
C LEU A 95 6.76 20.36 1.71
N GLU A 96 7.10 21.35 0.89
CA GLU A 96 6.15 22.06 0.01
C GLU A 96 5.43 21.08 -0.91
N ASP A 97 6.05 19.93 -1.22
CA ASP A 97 5.47 18.97 -2.13
C ASP A 97 4.25 18.25 -1.57
N PHE A 98 4.23 17.99 -0.27
CA PHE A 98 3.12 17.30 0.38
C PHE A 98 2.19 18.24 1.13
N SER A 99 2.18 19.52 0.74
CA SER A 99 1.26 20.53 1.27
C SER A 99 -0.03 20.67 0.45
N ARG A 100 -0.03 20.15 -0.79
CA ARG A 100 -1.17 20.18 -1.73
C ARG A 100 -1.30 18.84 -2.44
N TRP A 101 -2.44 18.62 -3.08
CA TRP A 101 -2.61 17.51 -4.01
C TRP A 101 -1.76 17.70 -5.26
N ILE A 102 -1.10 16.63 -5.69
CA ILE A 102 -0.30 16.59 -6.91
C ILE A 102 -0.94 15.63 -7.90
N LEU A 103 -1.02 16.03 -9.16
CA LEU A 103 -1.26 15.13 -10.27
C LEU A 103 0.03 14.95 -11.08
N THR A 104 0.40 13.69 -11.32
CA THR A 104 1.60 13.30 -12.09
C THR A 104 1.28 12.15 -13.05
N GLN A 105 2.20 11.84 -13.95
CA GLN A 105 2.14 10.63 -14.79
C GLN A 105 2.51 9.38 -14.00
N GLU A 106 1.89 8.26 -14.36
CA GLU A 106 2.20 6.92 -13.86
C GLU A 106 2.23 5.92 -15.03
N GLU A 107 3.41 5.36 -15.27
CA GLU A 107 3.66 4.41 -16.36
C GLU A 107 3.10 3.02 -16.07
N ALA A 108 2.89 2.68 -14.80
CA ALA A 108 2.31 1.40 -14.39
C ALA A 108 0.81 1.30 -14.73
N VAL A 109 0.12 2.39 -15.06
CA VAL A 109 -1.30 2.32 -15.42
C VAL A 109 -1.50 1.73 -16.81
N GLU A 110 -2.25 0.63 -16.90
CA GLU A 110 -2.51 -0.04 -18.18
C GLU A 110 -3.62 0.66 -18.98
N PHE A 111 -3.42 0.77 -20.29
CA PHE A 111 -4.40 1.38 -21.20
C PHE A 111 -5.25 0.31 -21.89
N PRO A 112 -6.53 0.58 -22.20
CA PRO A 112 -7.35 -0.35 -22.95
C PRO A 112 -6.79 -0.51 -24.36
N THR A 113 -6.54 -1.76 -24.76
CA THR A 113 -6.04 -2.13 -26.09
C THR A 113 -7.16 -2.36 -27.10
N SER A 114 -8.41 -2.47 -26.63
CA SER A 114 -9.58 -2.69 -27.46
C SER A 114 -10.81 -1.93 -26.97
N SER A 115 -11.77 -1.69 -27.87
CA SER A 115 -13.06 -1.08 -27.54
C SER A 115 -13.87 -1.90 -26.51
N ALA A 116 -13.66 -3.23 -26.46
CA ALA A 116 -14.28 -4.09 -25.46
C ALA A 116 -13.69 -3.86 -24.07
N GLU A 117 -12.37 -3.72 -23.97
CA GLU A 117 -11.69 -3.37 -22.71
C GLU A 117 -12.07 -1.97 -22.23
N LEU A 118 -12.09 -0.98 -23.12
CA LEU A 118 -12.55 0.37 -22.79
C LEU A 118 -13.99 0.35 -22.26
N SER A 119 -14.87 -0.41 -22.93
CA SER A 119 -16.24 -0.59 -22.48
C SER A 119 -16.33 -1.31 -21.13
N ALA A 120 -15.41 -2.21 -20.81
CA ALA A 120 -15.36 -2.85 -19.49
C ALA A 120 -14.89 -1.86 -18.41
N TYR A 121 -13.80 -1.13 -18.67
CA TYR A 121 -13.22 -0.15 -17.73
C TYR A 121 -14.18 1.01 -17.43
N THR A 122 -14.99 1.42 -18.41
CA THR A 122 -15.93 2.54 -18.26
C THR A 122 -17.37 2.10 -18.01
N ASN A 123 -17.60 0.82 -17.69
CA ASN A 123 -18.94 0.24 -17.50
C ASN A 123 -19.92 0.59 -18.65
N GLY A 124 -19.40 0.60 -19.88
CA GLY A 124 -20.15 0.83 -21.11
C GLY A 124 -20.38 2.30 -21.50
N GLU A 125 -19.84 3.25 -20.75
CA GLU A 125 -19.94 4.69 -21.05
C GLU A 125 -19.15 5.05 -22.31
N PHE A 126 -17.93 4.52 -22.46
CA PHE A 126 -17.11 4.67 -23.66
C PHE A 126 -16.99 3.33 -24.39
N ARG A 127 -17.25 3.34 -25.71
CA ARG A 127 -17.38 2.11 -26.51
C ARG A 127 -16.44 2.04 -27.72
N ARG A 128 -15.64 3.08 -27.97
CA ARG A 128 -14.78 3.17 -29.16
C ARG A 128 -13.45 3.79 -28.77
N CYS A 129 -12.35 3.05 -28.92
CA CYS A 129 -11.02 3.56 -28.67
C CYS A 129 -10.52 4.54 -29.74
N GLU A 130 -11.01 4.44 -30.99
CA GLU A 130 -10.47 5.15 -32.15
C GLU A 130 -10.38 6.67 -32.01
N ASN A 131 -11.24 7.28 -31.20
CA ASN A 131 -11.26 8.73 -30.95
C ASN A 131 -10.72 9.12 -29.57
N CYS A 132 -10.31 8.13 -28.76
CA CYS A 132 -9.90 8.36 -27.39
C CYS A 132 -8.37 8.49 -27.30
N ALA A 133 -7.92 9.54 -26.61
CA ALA A 133 -6.56 9.59 -26.06
C ALA A 133 -6.60 9.09 -24.60
N PHE A 134 -5.50 8.49 -24.14
CA PHE A 134 -5.37 7.90 -22.81
C PHE A 134 -4.12 8.42 -22.12
N ALA A 135 -4.19 8.57 -20.80
CA ALA A 135 -3.05 8.86 -19.94
C ALA A 135 -3.14 8.08 -18.63
N GLY A 136 -2.01 7.50 -18.24
CA GLY A 136 -1.81 6.88 -16.93
C GLY A 136 -1.36 7.93 -15.94
N LEU A 137 -2.14 8.13 -14.89
CA LEU A 137 -1.93 9.23 -13.94
C LEU A 137 -1.91 8.71 -12.51
N GLU A 138 -1.25 9.46 -11.64
CA GLU A 138 -1.24 9.26 -10.20
C GLU A 138 -1.62 10.58 -9.51
N LEU A 139 -2.60 10.49 -8.61
CA LEU A 139 -3.01 11.57 -7.71
C LEU A 139 -2.40 11.31 -6.33
N ILE A 140 -1.53 12.21 -5.88
CA ILE A 140 -0.80 12.12 -4.61
C ILE A 140 -1.37 13.15 -3.64
N SER A 141 -1.77 12.70 -2.46
CA SER A 141 -2.32 13.57 -1.42
C SER A 141 -1.24 14.39 -0.69
N PRO A 142 -1.65 15.48 -0.03
CA PRO A 142 -0.83 16.08 1.03
C PRO A 142 -0.66 15.12 2.23
N ILE A 143 0.09 15.55 3.25
CA ILE A 143 0.19 14.83 4.53
C ILE A 143 -1.11 15.03 5.31
N LEU A 144 -1.87 13.95 5.46
CA LEU A 144 -3.20 13.93 6.06
C LEU A 144 -3.20 13.27 7.43
N LYS A 145 -4.10 13.69 8.30
CA LYS A 145 -4.29 13.06 9.62
C LYS A 145 -5.01 11.72 9.47
N VAL A 146 -4.45 10.64 10.04
CA VAL A 146 -5.05 9.29 9.97
C VAL A 146 -6.46 9.25 10.55
N PRO A 147 -7.35 8.37 10.06
CA PRO A 147 -8.65 8.13 10.68
C PRO A 147 -8.49 7.65 12.13
N ASP A 148 -9.47 7.97 12.97
CA ASP A 148 -9.53 7.44 14.32
C ASP A 148 -10.12 6.02 14.30
N VAL A 149 -9.31 5.03 14.68
CA VAL A 149 -9.70 3.61 14.67
C VAL A 149 -10.75 3.30 15.75
N ARG A 150 -10.80 4.07 16.84
CA ARG A 150 -11.71 3.86 17.98
C ARG A 150 -12.98 4.68 17.86
N GLU A 151 -12.83 5.97 17.56
CA GLU A 151 -13.95 6.91 17.48
C GLU A 151 -14.62 6.92 16.10
N GLY A 152 -13.96 6.34 15.08
CA GLY A 152 -14.48 6.27 13.71
C GLY A 152 -14.41 7.59 12.95
N SER A 153 -13.75 8.62 13.49
CA SER A 153 -13.55 9.89 12.78
C SER A 153 -12.77 9.68 11.49
N LEU A 154 -13.29 10.23 10.38
CA LEU A 154 -12.66 10.15 9.07
C LEU A 154 -11.36 10.96 8.99
N ASN A 155 -11.25 12.06 9.74
CA ASN A 155 -10.11 12.99 9.68
C ASN A 155 -9.73 13.33 8.22
N GLY A 156 -8.48 13.06 7.81
CA GLY A 156 -7.99 13.34 6.47
C GLY A 156 -8.74 12.62 5.34
N LEU A 157 -9.49 11.55 5.65
CA LEU A 157 -10.35 10.90 4.65
C LEU A 157 -11.47 11.81 4.12
N VAL A 158 -11.87 12.86 4.87
CA VAL A 158 -12.85 13.84 4.35
C VAL A 158 -12.34 14.48 3.06
N GLU A 159 -11.08 14.90 3.07
CA GLU A 159 -10.43 15.53 1.91
C GLU A 159 -10.21 14.53 0.76
N VAL A 160 -9.82 13.28 1.08
CA VAL A 160 -9.72 12.20 0.08
C VAL A 160 -11.08 11.96 -0.60
N ASN A 161 -12.16 11.94 0.18
CA ASN A 161 -13.50 11.68 -0.32
C ASN A 161 -14.02 12.82 -1.22
N GLU A 162 -13.65 14.07 -0.91
CA GLU A 162 -13.92 15.23 -1.75
C GLU A 162 -13.24 15.08 -3.13
N PHE A 163 -11.95 14.74 -3.15
CA PHE A 163 -11.21 14.52 -4.41
C PHE A 163 -11.75 13.36 -5.24
N LEU A 164 -12.03 12.22 -4.59
CA LEU A 164 -12.70 11.09 -5.26
C LEU A 164 -14.07 11.51 -5.80
N GLY A 165 -14.78 12.41 -5.13
CA GLY A 165 -16.03 12.99 -5.59
C GLY A 165 -15.90 13.72 -6.94
N HIS A 166 -14.79 14.42 -7.19
CA HIS A 166 -14.54 15.07 -8.48
C HIS A 166 -14.27 14.07 -9.61
N MET A 167 -13.69 12.92 -9.29
CA MET A 167 -13.38 11.87 -10.27
C MET A 167 -14.59 10.97 -10.58
N ARG A 168 -15.52 10.83 -9.64
CA ARG A 168 -16.73 10.00 -9.78
C ARG A 168 -17.89 10.72 -10.48
N GLY A 169 -18.88 9.92 -10.87
CA GLY A 169 -20.13 10.37 -11.48
C GLY A 169 -20.16 10.13 -12.99
N ARG A 170 -21.34 10.29 -13.59
CA ARG A 170 -21.48 10.29 -15.04
C ARG A 170 -20.66 11.46 -15.56
N GLN A 171 -19.62 11.16 -16.33
CA GLN A 171 -18.80 12.22 -16.87
C GLN A 171 -19.61 12.82 -18.01
N ASP A 172 -20.01 14.09 -17.89
CA ASP A 172 -20.59 14.78 -19.02
C ASP A 172 -19.52 14.84 -20.12
N VAL A 173 -19.64 13.91 -21.06
CA VAL A 173 -18.81 13.65 -22.25
C VAL A 173 -18.03 14.88 -22.67
N PRO A 174 -16.69 14.87 -22.61
CA PRO A 174 -15.96 13.92 -23.43
C PRO A 174 -14.83 13.15 -22.72
N CYS A 175 -14.64 13.30 -21.41
CA CYS A 175 -13.56 12.62 -20.68
C CYS A 175 -14.07 11.62 -19.63
N PHE A 176 -13.18 10.79 -19.09
CA PHE A 176 -13.47 9.87 -17.98
C PHE A 176 -12.24 9.60 -17.11
N PHE A 177 -12.51 9.16 -15.88
CA PHE A 177 -11.50 8.59 -14.97
C PHE A 177 -11.89 7.17 -14.62
N SER A 178 -10.93 6.25 -14.67
CA SER A 178 -11.13 4.82 -14.39
C SER A 178 -9.99 4.27 -13.58
N ALA A 179 -10.28 3.63 -12.45
CA ALA A 179 -9.32 2.85 -11.70
C ALA A 179 -9.96 1.50 -11.39
N GLU A 180 -9.40 0.45 -11.99
CA GLU A 180 -9.88 -0.91 -11.92
C GLU A 180 -8.76 -1.84 -11.46
N PRO A 181 -9.08 -3.04 -10.96
CA PRO A 181 -8.05 -3.93 -10.44
C PRO A 181 -6.95 -4.31 -11.42
N LYS A 182 -7.30 -4.38 -12.71
CA LYS A 182 -6.39 -4.77 -13.79
C LYS A 182 -5.48 -3.65 -14.24
N ASN A 183 -5.92 -2.39 -14.15
CA ASN A 183 -5.18 -1.29 -14.75
C ASN A 183 -4.50 -0.34 -13.76
N ALA A 184 -4.87 -0.33 -12.48
CA ALA A 184 -4.40 0.66 -11.52
C ALA A 184 -4.14 0.09 -10.11
N SER A 185 -3.50 0.88 -9.25
CA SER A 185 -3.24 0.62 -7.83
C SER A 185 -3.76 1.73 -6.92
N ILE A 186 -3.79 1.45 -5.62
CA ILE A 186 -3.74 2.48 -4.59
C ILE A 186 -2.62 2.16 -3.61
N HIS A 187 -1.78 3.15 -3.33
CA HIS A 187 -0.74 3.08 -2.31
C HIS A 187 -1.09 3.98 -1.13
N VAL A 188 -0.88 3.49 0.09
CA VAL A 188 -1.00 4.32 1.30
C VAL A 188 0.33 4.35 2.02
N HIS A 189 0.79 5.54 2.35
CA HIS A 189 2.00 5.77 3.13
C HIS A 189 1.61 6.13 4.55
N ILE A 190 2.15 5.46 5.56
CA ILE A 190 1.98 5.83 6.97
C ILE A 190 3.32 6.31 7.53
N GLY A 191 3.31 7.44 8.23
CA GLY A 191 4.49 8.03 8.86
C GLY A 191 4.13 8.96 10.02
N LEU A 192 5.10 9.79 10.40
CA LEU A 192 4.92 10.89 11.33
C LEU A 192 4.92 12.22 10.59
N PRO A 193 4.14 13.22 11.04
CA PRO A 193 4.20 14.56 10.48
C PRO A 193 5.62 15.12 10.64
N PRO A 194 6.06 15.98 9.72
CA PRO A 194 7.33 16.67 9.85
C PRO A 194 7.35 17.54 11.11
N THR A 195 8.54 17.86 11.60
CA THR A 195 8.68 18.86 12.66
C THR A 195 8.23 20.25 12.18
N ALA A 196 8.03 21.20 13.08
CA ALA A 196 7.70 22.58 12.73
C ALA A 196 8.70 23.23 11.76
N GLY A 197 9.96 22.77 11.74
CA GLY A 197 11.00 23.18 10.80
C GLY A 197 11.03 22.39 9.49
N GLY A 198 10.00 21.59 9.20
CA GLY A 198 9.88 20.82 7.96
C GLY A 198 10.78 19.58 7.85
N LYS A 199 11.36 19.12 8.96
CA LYS A 199 12.23 17.94 8.96
C LYS A 199 11.40 16.66 9.07
N ALA A 200 11.64 15.70 8.17
CA ALA A 200 11.03 14.39 8.25
C ALA A 200 11.43 13.65 9.55
N VAL A 201 10.45 13.01 10.18
CA VAL A 201 10.61 12.31 11.47
C VAL A 201 10.59 10.80 11.24
N ASP A 202 11.53 10.08 11.84
CA ASP A 202 11.59 8.62 11.76
C ASP A 202 10.50 7.98 12.62
N LEU A 203 9.79 6.99 12.06
CA LEU A 203 9.00 6.07 12.88
C LEU A 203 9.91 5.34 13.87
N PRO A 204 9.48 5.12 15.14
CA PRO A 204 10.27 4.37 16.10
C PRO A 204 10.61 2.97 15.59
N LEU A 205 11.87 2.57 15.74
CA LEU A 205 12.36 1.29 15.21
C LEU A 205 11.59 0.08 15.78
N ASN A 206 11.20 0.12 17.06
CA ASN A 206 10.41 -0.97 17.65
C ASN A 206 9.00 -1.03 17.06
N LEU A 207 8.37 0.10 16.73
CA LEU A 207 7.11 0.10 15.98
C LEU A 207 7.30 -0.58 14.62
N LEU A 208 8.37 -0.27 13.90
CA LEU A 208 8.67 -0.89 12.61
C LEU A 208 8.92 -2.40 12.72
N ARG A 209 9.61 -2.87 13.76
CA ARG A 209 9.81 -4.31 14.02
C ARG A 209 8.48 -5.02 14.28
N HIS A 210 7.60 -4.44 15.10
CA HIS A 210 6.27 -5.01 15.35
C HIS A 210 5.41 -5.01 14.08
N LEU A 211 5.42 -3.92 13.31
CA LEU A 211 4.68 -3.84 12.05
C LEU A 211 5.18 -4.89 11.04
N ALA A 212 6.50 -4.99 10.87
CA ALA A 212 7.11 -6.00 10.02
C ALA A 212 6.66 -7.41 10.41
N PHE A 213 6.73 -7.76 11.70
CA PHE A 213 6.32 -9.07 12.18
C PHE A 213 4.84 -9.34 11.95
N ILE A 214 3.96 -8.38 12.24
CA ILE A 214 2.52 -8.51 11.99
C ILE A 214 2.24 -8.73 10.50
N CYS A 215 2.84 -7.92 9.63
CA CYS A 215 2.66 -8.03 8.18
C CYS A 215 3.06 -9.42 7.67
N ILE A 216 4.23 -9.94 8.06
CA ILE A 216 4.66 -11.27 7.59
C ILE A 216 3.94 -12.41 8.31
N ALA A 217 3.51 -12.25 9.56
CA ALA A 217 2.81 -13.31 10.30
C ALA A 217 1.37 -13.51 9.77
N PHE A 218 0.74 -12.44 9.31
CA PHE A 218 -0.62 -12.45 8.78
C PHE A 218 -0.69 -12.24 7.26
N GLU A 219 0.41 -12.33 6.52
CA GLU A 219 0.44 -12.00 5.09
C GLU A 219 -0.61 -12.76 4.25
N ASP A 220 -0.76 -14.06 4.49
CA ASP A 220 -1.76 -14.86 3.79
C ASP A 220 -3.19 -14.46 4.14
N VAL A 221 -3.41 -14.06 5.40
CA VAL A 221 -4.69 -13.58 5.93
C VAL A 221 -5.01 -12.20 5.32
N ILE A 222 -4.05 -11.28 5.30
CA ILE A 222 -4.17 -9.95 4.68
C ILE A 222 -4.45 -10.09 3.18
N SER A 223 -3.78 -11.02 2.51
CA SER A 223 -3.96 -11.26 1.08
C SER A 223 -5.37 -11.74 0.73
N LEU A 224 -6.08 -12.40 1.65
CA LEU A 224 -7.49 -12.77 1.44
C LEU A 224 -8.42 -11.56 1.33
N LEU A 225 -8.03 -10.41 1.87
CA LEU A 225 -8.84 -9.18 1.88
C LEU A 225 -8.82 -8.44 0.54
N HIS A 226 -7.98 -8.86 -0.39
CA HIS A 226 -7.68 -8.14 -1.62
C HIS A 226 -8.25 -8.84 -2.85
N HIS A 227 -8.47 -8.06 -3.91
CA HIS A 227 -8.89 -8.59 -5.20
C HIS A 227 -7.85 -9.62 -5.70
N PRO A 228 -8.24 -10.76 -6.30
CA PRO A 228 -7.29 -11.81 -6.71
C PRO A 228 -6.19 -11.33 -7.67
N GLU A 229 -6.49 -10.37 -8.57
CA GLU A 229 -5.51 -9.65 -9.40
C GLU A 229 -4.33 -9.05 -8.61
N ARG A 230 -4.45 -8.87 -7.29
CA ARG A 230 -3.42 -8.29 -6.41
C ARG A 230 -2.62 -9.34 -5.62
N LEU A 231 -2.68 -10.60 -6.04
CA LEU A 231 -1.96 -11.71 -5.38
C LEU A 231 -0.58 -12.02 -6.00
N GLY A 232 -0.16 -11.32 -7.06
CA GLY A 232 1.15 -11.56 -7.69
C GLY A 232 1.16 -12.75 -8.65
N PHE A 233 0.05 -12.98 -9.36
CA PHE A 233 0.00 -14.01 -10.40
C PHE A 233 0.78 -13.57 -11.65
N PRO A 234 1.41 -14.49 -12.40
CA PRO A 234 1.99 -14.20 -13.69
C PRO A 234 0.99 -13.52 -14.62
N ASP A 235 1.50 -12.62 -15.47
CA ASP A 235 0.72 -11.89 -16.49
C ASP A 235 -0.38 -10.98 -15.90
N THR A 236 -0.34 -10.69 -14.60
CA THR A 236 -1.16 -9.65 -13.97
C THR A 236 -0.31 -8.41 -13.78
N LYS A 237 -0.95 -7.24 -13.78
CA LYS A 237 -0.30 -5.96 -13.48
C LYS A 237 0.61 -6.10 -12.26
N ILE A 238 0.13 -6.72 -11.19
CA ILE A 238 0.80 -6.66 -9.89
C ILE A 238 2.09 -7.47 -9.78
N GLU A 239 2.36 -8.41 -10.69
CA GLU A 239 3.51 -9.32 -10.64
C GLU A 239 4.82 -8.57 -10.37
N LEU A 240 4.99 -7.40 -11.01
CA LEU A 240 6.19 -6.59 -10.93
C LEU A 240 6.12 -5.43 -9.92
N TYR A 241 4.97 -5.18 -9.28
CA TYR A 241 4.77 -3.97 -8.47
C TYR A 241 4.38 -4.22 -7.00
N ALA A 242 3.88 -5.40 -6.61
CA ALA A 242 3.63 -5.72 -5.20
C ALA A 242 3.71 -7.22 -4.89
N LYS A 243 4.94 -7.76 -4.91
CA LYS A 243 5.23 -9.14 -4.52
C LYS A 243 4.95 -9.39 -3.03
N PRO A 244 4.69 -10.65 -2.64
CA PRO A 244 4.59 -11.04 -1.22
C PRO A 244 5.87 -10.66 -0.47
N ASN A 245 5.82 -10.11 0.75
CA ASN A 245 7.05 -9.83 1.51
C ASN A 245 7.70 -11.15 1.94
N ARG A 246 6.91 -12.22 2.12
CA ARG A 246 7.39 -13.57 2.42
C ARG A 246 8.32 -14.14 1.35
N VAL A 247 8.25 -13.64 0.12
CA VAL A 247 9.04 -14.14 -1.01
C VAL A 247 10.56 -14.05 -0.78
N PHE A 248 11.01 -13.14 0.09
CA PHE A 248 12.42 -12.98 0.45
C PHE A 248 12.81 -13.62 1.79
N LEU A 249 11.85 -14.21 2.50
CA LEU A 249 12.10 -14.91 3.76
C LEU A 249 12.75 -16.27 3.45
N GLY A 250 13.79 -16.61 4.20
CA GLY A 250 14.54 -17.86 4.04
C GLY A 250 15.85 -17.77 3.24
N ARG A 251 16.21 -16.62 2.65
CA ARG A 251 17.49 -16.41 1.94
C ARG A 251 17.89 -17.58 1.05
N ASN A 252 16.99 -17.96 0.15
CA ASN A 252 17.39 -18.81 -0.97
C ASN A 252 18.56 -18.16 -1.70
N PRO A 253 19.52 -18.94 -2.24
CA PRO A 253 20.54 -18.43 -3.16
C PRO A 253 19.90 -17.49 -4.18
N VAL A 254 20.59 -16.41 -4.56
CA VAL A 254 20.09 -15.44 -5.55
C VAL A 254 19.76 -16.10 -6.90
N THR A 255 20.27 -17.31 -7.11
CA THR A 255 20.04 -18.14 -8.29
C THR A 255 18.82 -19.05 -8.22
N SER A 256 18.25 -19.31 -7.03
CA SER A 256 17.09 -20.21 -6.89
C SER A 256 15.78 -19.53 -7.33
N PRO A 257 14.81 -20.22 -7.92
CA PRO A 257 13.51 -19.61 -8.15
C PRO A 257 12.84 -19.19 -6.83
N LEU A 258 12.06 -18.12 -6.86
CA LEU A 258 11.26 -17.69 -5.72
C LEU A 258 9.98 -18.50 -5.68
N HIS A 259 9.82 -19.34 -4.66
CA HIS A 259 8.65 -20.18 -4.47
C HIS A 259 7.85 -19.72 -3.24
N ASN A 260 6.58 -19.38 -3.48
CA ASN A 260 5.57 -19.16 -2.44
C ASN A 260 4.67 -20.41 -2.24
N CYS A 261 4.99 -21.50 -2.92
CA CYS A 261 4.29 -22.78 -2.84
C CYS A 261 4.99 -23.76 -1.88
N ARG A 262 4.54 -25.02 -1.87
CA ARG A 262 5.14 -26.09 -1.06
C ARG A 262 6.60 -26.43 -1.39
N GLU A 263 7.10 -26.04 -2.56
CA GLU A 263 8.51 -26.22 -2.94
C GLU A 263 9.41 -25.14 -2.35
N GLY A 264 8.82 -24.06 -1.83
CA GLY A 264 9.52 -23.00 -1.11
C GLY A 264 9.77 -23.36 0.37
N PRO A 265 10.63 -22.59 1.06
CA PRO A 265 10.83 -22.76 2.48
C PRO A 265 9.52 -22.55 3.25
N GLU A 266 9.29 -23.37 4.27
CA GLU A 266 8.17 -23.19 5.18
C GLU A 266 8.31 -21.89 5.97
N PHE A 267 7.24 -21.10 6.02
CA PHE A 267 7.20 -19.93 6.89
C PHE A 267 7.23 -20.37 8.35
N SER A 268 8.23 -19.88 9.09
CA SER A 268 8.40 -20.12 10.52
C SER A 268 8.32 -18.78 11.25
N ALA A 269 7.18 -18.52 11.90
CA ALA A 269 6.98 -17.25 12.62
C ALA A 269 8.08 -17.02 13.66
N GLN A 270 8.54 -18.09 14.32
CA GLN A 270 9.64 -18.03 15.28
C GLN A 270 10.96 -17.56 14.63
N ASP A 271 11.34 -18.16 13.50
CA ASP A 271 12.64 -17.86 12.88
C ASP A 271 12.65 -16.44 12.31
N GLU A 272 11.52 -15.99 11.77
CA GLU A 272 11.39 -14.61 11.28
C GLU A 272 11.31 -13.59 12.42
N PHE A 273 10.66 -13.94 13.54
CA PHE A 273 10.67 -13.12 14.74
C PHE A 273 12.09 -12.85 15.23
N VAL A 274 12.91 -13.90 15.36
CA VAL A 274 14.31 -13.77 15.81
C VAL A 274 15.14 -12.89 14.87
N LYS A 275 14.88 -12.93 13.56
CA LYS A 275 15.56 -12.08 12.57
C LYS A 275 15.15 -10.62 12.69
N ILE A 276 13.85 -10.33 12.83
CA ILE A 276 13.30 -8.97 12.94
C ILE A 276 13.72 -8.30 14.24
N PHE A 277 13.65 -9.04 15.35
CA PHE A 277 14.01 -8.58 16.68
C PHE A 277 15.47 -8.87 17.05
N ASN A 278 16.38 -8.82 16.07
CA ASN A 278 17.81 -8.90 16.34
C ASN A 278 18.35 -7.49 16.68
N TYR A 279 18.69 -7.27 17.96
CA TYR A 279 19.23 -6.01 18.48
C TYR A 279 20.77 -5.89 18.29
N GLY A 280 21.36 -6.70 17.42
CA GLY A 280 22.79 -6.99 17.36
C GLY A 280 23.69 -5.87 16.81
N HIS A 281 23.17 -4.92 16.03
CA HIS A 281 23.99 -4.25 15.02
C HIS A 281 24.57 -2.87 15.40
N GLY A 282 24.43 -2.41 16.64
CA GLY A 282 25.22 -1.31 17.20
C GLY A 282 24.74 0.12 16.88
N SER A 283 23.84 0.34 15.91
CA SER A 283 23.17 1.64 15.70
C SER A 283 21.76 1.49 15.11
N ASP A 284 20.88 2.47 15.39
CA ASP A 284 19.50 2.53 14.86
C ASP A 284 19.47 2.47 13.31
N ARG A 285 20.41 3.17 12.66
CA ARG A 285 20.55 3.15 11.20
C ARG A 285 20.86 1.74 10.66
N MET A 286 21.76 1.00 11.31
CA MET A 286 22.11 -0.36 10.89
C MET A 286 20.95 -1.33 11.09
N ASP A 287 20.22 -1.20 12.21
CA ASP A 287 19.04 -2.02 12.47
C ASP A 287 17.92 -1.74 11.45
N ARG A 288 17.69 -0.48 11.07
CA ARG A 288 16.74 -0.12 10.00
C ARG A 288 17.17 -0.66 8.64
N ALA A 289 18.45 -0.53 8.30
CA ALA A 289 19.02 -1.09 7.06
C ALA A 289 18.79 -2.60 7.02
N ARG A 290 18.98 -3.29 8.15
CA ARG A 290 18.77 -4.72 8.26
C ARG A 290 17.30 -5.10 8.14
N LEU A 291 16.40 -4.38 8.81
CA LEU A 291 14.96 -4.60 8.72
C LEU A 291 14.47 -4.41 7.27
N CYS A 292 14.90 -3.33 6.61
CA CYS A 292 14.64 -3.10 5.19
C CYS A 292 15.20 -4.23 4.33
N GLY A 293 16.43 -4.69 4.59
CA GLY A 293 17.03 -5.81 3.87
C GLY A 293 16.31 -7.15 4.08
N ILE A 294 15.67 -7.38 5.23
CA ILE A 294 14.87 -8.59 5.50
C ILE A 294 13.58 -8.57 4.69
N LEU A 295 12.92 -7.41 4.60
CA LEU A 295 11.56 -7.30 4.06
C LEU A 295 11.54 -6.96 2.57
N CYS A 296 12.56 -6.25 2.09
CA CYS A 296 12.59 -5.66 0.76
C CYS A 296 13.72 -6.18 -0.11
N SER A 297 14.60 -7.05 0.39
CA SER A 297 15.76 -7.46 -0.39
C SER A 297 15.96 -8.97 -0.40
N ARG A 298 16.25 -9.48 -1.58
CA ARG A 298 16.69 -10.85 -1.79
C ARG A 298 18.14 -11.07 -1.33
N THR A 299 19.01 -10.10 -1.64
CA THR A 299 20.46 -10.17 -1.42
C THR A 299 20.88 -9.45 -0.14
N GLY A 300 19.99 -8.62 0.42
CA GLY A 300 20.30 -7.63 1.46
C GLY A 300 20.87 -6.33 0.91
N TYR A 301 21.16 -6.24 -0.38
CA TYR A 301 21.77 -5.07 -1.04
C TYR A 301 20.83 -4.43 -2.07
N ASP A 302 20.10 -5.25 -2.84
CA ASP A 302 19.14 -4.77 -3.83
C ASP A 302 17.77 -4.63 -3.18
N ILE A 303 17.43 -3.41 -2.78
CA ILE A 303 16.13 -3.10 -2.18
C ILE A 303 15.08 -3.03 -3.30
N SER A 304 14.21 -4.03 -3.36
CA SER A 304 13.02 -4.03 -4.19
C SER A 304 11.95 -3.15 -3.55
N ARG A 305 11.40 -2.21 -4.33
CA ARG A 305 10.22 -1.43 -3.96
C ARG A 305 8.90 -2.14 -4.26
N SER A 306 8.98 -3.22 -5.03
CA SER A 306 7.85 -3.98 -5.58
C SER A 306 7.33 -5.03 -4.62
N ILE A 307 7.02 -4.65 -3.38
CA ILE A 307 6.51 -5.56 -2.35
C ILE A 307 5.24 -5.00 -1.71
N PHE A 308 4.35 -5.86 -1.22
CA PHE A 308 3.03 -5.42 -0.73
C PHE A 308 3.11 -4.44 0.45
N VAL A 309 4.09 -4.58 1.36
CA VAL A 309 4.43 -3.55 2.35
C VAL A 309 5.89 -3.16 2.18
N ASN A 310 6.12 -2.00 1.60
CA ASN A 310 7.42 -1.47 1.29
C ASN A 310 8.02 -0.66 2.46
N PHE A 311 9.12 -1.18 3.02
CA PHE A 311 9.90 -0.53 4.07
C PHE A 311 11.09 0.27 3.52
N SER A 312 11.30 0.38 2.20
CA SER A 312 12.47 1.08 1.63
C SER A 312 12.59 2.53 2.11
N ASN A 313 11.45 3.17 2.36
CA ASN A 313 11.36 4.57 2.72
C ASN A 313 11.80 4.86 4.18
N ILE A 314 11.99 3.81 5.01
CA ILE A 314 12.58 4.00 6.36
C ILE A 314 14.10 4.19 6.31
N MET A 315 14.73 3.89 5.18
CA MET A 315 16.17 3.98 4.93
C MET A 315 16.43 4.70 3.60
N PRO A 316 16.14 6.01 3.53
CA PRO A 316 16.37 6.75 2.31
C PRO A 316 17.86 6.72 1.93
N PRO A 317 18.18 6.69 0.62
CA PRO A 317 19.57 6.70 0.16
C PRO A 317 20.28 7.94 0.70
N PRO A 318 21.60 7.87 0.97
CA PRO A 318 22.39 8.96 1.55
C PRO A 318 22.53 10.21 0.65
N SER A 319 21.82 10.28 -0.48
CA SER A 319 21.79 11.39 -1.43
C SER A 319 21.10 12.64 -0.84
N PRO A 320 21.44 13.88 -1.25
CA PRO A 320 21.21 15.09 -0.47
C PRO A 320 19.79 15.65 -0.65
N ALA A 321 18.76 14.82 -0.72
CA ALA A 321 17.39 15.28 -0.57
C ALA A 321 17.02 15.27 0.92
N PRO A 322 17.14 16.38 1.66
CA PRO A 322 16.76 16.50 3.08
C PRO A 322 15.27 16.20 3.37
N HIS A 323 14.50 15.81 2.35
CA HIS A 323 13.05 15.64 2.38
C HIS A 323 12.58 14.26 1.88
N SER A 324 13.42 13.22 1.94
CA SER A 324 12.94 11.87 1.62
C SER A 324 11.78 11.45 2.53
N LYS A 325 10.72 10.89 1.93
CA LYS A 325 9.54 10.34 2.64
C LYS A 325 10.04 9.28 3.63
N LYS A 326 9.81 9.48 4.94
CA LYS A 326 10.14 8.51 6.01
C LYS A 326 8.90 7.73 6.45
N THR A 327 8.37 6.94 5.53
CA THR A 327 7.09 6.25 5.69
C THR A 327 7.23 4.73 5.50
N VAL A 328 6.18 4.00 5.84
CA VAL A 328 5.95 2.63 5.35
C VAL A 328 4.84 2.71 4.31
N GLU A 329 5.07 2.11 3.14
CA GLU A 329 4.19 2.17 1.98
C GLU A 329 3.44 0.84 1.82
N PHE A 330 2.12 0.88 1.70
CA PHE A 330 1.25 -0.29 1.55
C PHE A 330 0.69 -0.30 0.12
N ARG A 331 1.09 -1.29 -0.69
CA ARG A 331 0.88 -1.33 -2.15
C ARG A 331 -0.15 -2.35 -2.63
N GLN A 332 -0.69 -3.17 -1.74
CA GLN A 332 -1.49 -4.34 -2.13
C GLN A 332 -2.87 -3.97 -2.71
N HIS A 333 -3.38 -2.77 -2.45
CA HIS A 333 -4.74 -2.42 -2.86
C HIS A 333 -4.87 -2.25 -4.37
N HIS A 334 -5.97 -2.75 -4.91
CA HIS A 334 -6.29 -2.62 -6.31
C HIS A 334 -6.76 -1.20 -6.62
N GLY A 335 -6.61 -0.77 -7.87
CA GLY A 335 -7.14 0.52 -8.32
C GLY A 335 -8.66 0.58 -8.17
N THR A 336 -9.16 1.64 -7.53
CA THR A 336 -10.59 1.90 -7.37
C THR A 336 -10.82 3.39 -7.15
N LEU A 337 -11.94 3.91 -7.65
CA LEU A 337 -12.41 5.26 -7.32
C LEU A 337 -13.55 5.23 -6.28
N SER A 338 -13.83 4.06 -5.68
CA SER A 338 -14.86 3.93 -4.66
C SER A 338 -14.43 4.56 -3.35
N VAL A 339 -15.12 5.63 -2.95
CA VAL A 339 -14.96 6.31 -1.65
C VAL A 339 -14.99 5.31 -0.49
N GLU A 340 -15.92 4.36 -0.51
CA GLU A 340 -16.05 3.37 0.55
C GLU A 340 -14.81 2.46 0.60
N GLU A 341 -14.36 1.93 -0.53
CA GLU A 341 -13.21 1.03 -0.57
C GLU A 341 -11.92 1.72 -0.15
N VAL A 342 -11.70 2.96 -0.61
CA VAL A 342 -10.53 3.77 -0.22
C VAL A 342 -10.55 4.05 1.28
N ASN A 343 -11.70 4.44 1.84
CA ASN A 343 -11.85 4.66 3.27
C ASN A 343 -11.51 3.40 4.08
N GLN A 344 -12.01 2.24 3.64
CA GLN A 344 -11.77 0.97 4.31
C GLN A 344 -10.30 0.57 4.24
N TRP A 345 -9.64 0.80 3.10
CA TRP A 345 -8.22 0.51 2.93
C TRP A 345 -7.34 1.36 3.82
N VAL A 346 -7.51 2.69 3.81
CA VAL A 346 -6.75 3.60 4.67
C VAL A 346 -6.99 3.29 6.15
N PHE A 347 -8.23 2.99 6.54
CA PHE A 347 -8.55 2.56 7.90
C PHE A 347 -7.81 1.26 8.27
N PHE A 348 -7.81 0.26 7.39
CA PHE A 348 -7.17 -1.02 7.63
C PHE A 348 -5.66 -0.90 7.85
N VAL A 349 -4.95 -0.17 6.98
CA VAL A 349 -3.50 0.04 7.15
C VAL A 349 -3.18 0.91 8.36
N THR A 350 -4.04 1.88 8.69
CA THR A 350 -3.93 2.64 9.94
C THR A 350 -4.06 1.72 11.15
N ALA A 351 -5.06 0.83 11.16
CA ALA A 351 -5.26 -0.13 12.24
C ALA A 351 -4.07 -1.09 12.39
N LEU A 352 -3.44 -1.52 11.29
CA LEU A 352 -2.20 -2.31 11.32
C LEU A 352 -1.06 -1.58 12.04
N VAL A 353 -0.81 -0.32 11.68
CA VAL A 353 0.25 0.48 12.33
C VAL A 353 -0.09 0.77 13.79
N ARG A 354 -1.37 1.03 14.11
CA ARG A 354 -1.84 1.19 15.50
C ARG A 354 -1.70 -0.09 16.33
N ALA A 355 -1.90 -1.27 15.73
CA ALA A 355 -1.64 -2.54 16.40
C ALA A 355 -0.16 -2.73 16.71
N ALA A 356 0.73 -2.39 15.76
CA ALA A 356 2.17 -2.40 15.98
C ALA A 356 2.61 -1.43 17.08
N GLU A 357 2.04 -0.23 17.12
CA GLU A 357 2.26 0.75 18.18
C GLU A 357 1.79 0.25 19.55
N ARG A 358 0.59 -0.34 19.63
CA ARG A 358 0.10 -0.96 20.87
C ARG A 358 1.06 -2.04 21.33
N LYS A 359 1.56 -2.88 20.43
CA LYS A 359 2.54 -3.93 20.75
C LYS A 359 3.86 -3.33 21.22
N MET A 360 4.34 -2.25 20.60
CA MET A 360 5.54 -1.54 21.08
C MET A 360 5.39 -1.08 22.54
N ASN A 361 4.23 -0.49 22.88
CA ASN A 361 3.94 0.08 24.19
C ASN A 361 3.45 -0.94 25.23
N GLN A 362 3.04 -2.13 24.80
CA GLN A 362 2.57 -3.19 25.68
C GLN A 362 3.70 -3.63 26.64
N GLU A 363 3.40 -3.73 27.92
CA GLU A 363 4.29 -4.39 28.87
C GLU A 363 4.48 -5.86 28.49
N SER A 364 5.69 -6.36 28.69
CA SER A 364 6.02 -7.75 28.39
C SER A 364 5.71 -8.59 29.64
N VAL A 365 4.68 -9.42 29.55
CA VAL A 365 4.28 -10.33 30.62
C VAL A 365 4.75 -11.72 30.24
N GLU A 366 5.54 -12.36 31.11
CA GLU A 366 6.06 -13.70 30.85
C GLU A 366 4.92 -14.69 30.60
N VAL A 367 5.00 -15.37 29.46
CA VAL A 367 4.04 -16.38 29.01
C VAL A 367 4.78 -17.56 28.42
N PRO A 368 4.20 -18.78 28.45
CA PRO A 368 4.80 -19.95 27.81
C PRO A 368 5.06 -19.70 26.32
N LEU A 369 6.32 -19.85 25.92
CA LEU A 369 6.76 -19.85 24.53
C LEU A 369 7.06 -21.29 24.07
N PRO A 370 7.08 -21.55 22.75
CA PRO A 370 7.52 -22.84 22.22
C PRO A 370 8.88 -23.25 22.78
N TYR A 371 9.04 -24.54 23.10
CA TYR A 371 10.22 -25.08 23.78
C TYR A 371 11.53 -24.84 23.01
N ASP A 372 11.45 -24.76 21.68
CA ASP A 372 12.58 -24.55 20.78
C ASP A 372 12.90 -23.05 20.55
N PHE A 373 12.04 -22.13 20.98
CA PHE A 373 12.21 -20.71 20.70
C PHE A 373 13.42 -20.09 21.42
N ILE A 374 13.56 -20.32 22.74
CA ILE A 374 14.69 -19.79 23.52
C ILE A 374 16.04 -20.32 22.97
N PRO A 375 16.20 -21.63 22.72
CA PRO A 375 17.39 -22.15 22.03
C PRO A 375 17.71 -21.43 20.70
N LYS A 376 16.70 -21.16 19.85
CA LYS A 376 16.90 -20.41 18.60
C LYS A 376 17.39 -18.98 18.82
N VAL A 377 16.85 -18.28 19.82
CA VAL A 377 17.30 -16.94 20.19
C VAL A 377 18.79 -16.97 20.61
N ILE A 378 19.16 -17.94 21.44
CA ILE A 378 20.56 -18.13 21.90
C ILE A 378 21.49 -18.45 20.73
N GLU A 379 21.08 -19.34 19.82
CA GLU A 379 21.88 -19.73 18.66
C GLU A 379 22.14 -18.55 17.71
N LYS A 380 21.12 -17.71 17.47
CA LYS A 380 21.19 -16.63 16.48
C LYS A 380 21.71 -15.30 17.03
N GLN A 381 21.70 -15.11 18.35
CA GLN A 381 22.10 -13.87 19.00
C GLN A 381 23.19 -14.14 20.04
N GLY A 382 24.37 -13.54 19.90
CA GLY A 382 25.51 -13.81 20.79
C GLY A 382 25.54 -13.02 22.11
N ASP A 383 24.53 -12.20 22.39
CA ASP A 383 24.52 -11.25 23.52
C ASP A 383 23.26 -11.48 24.39
N TYR A 384 23.48 -11.87 25.64
CA TYR A 384 22.42 -12.23 26.58
C TYR A 384 21.41 -11.11 26.83
N SER A 385 21.86 -9.85 26.90
CA SER A 385 20.95 -8.71 27.12
C SER A 385 20.01 -8.54 25.93
N LYS A 386 20.50 -8.78 24.71
CA LYS A 386 19.72 -8.70 23.47
C LYS A 386 18.78 -9.90 23.31
N GLN A 387 19.22 -11.09 23.74
CA GLN A 387 18.38 -12.29 23.80
C GLN A 387 17.16 -12.04 24.71
N ILE A 388 17.36 -11.46 25.90
CA ILE A 388 16.26 -11.12 26.83
C ILE A 388 15.26 -10.17 26.16
N LEU A 389 15.73 -9.11 25.50
CA LEU A 389 14.85 -8.16 24.81
C LEU A 389 14.00 -8.85 23.74
N THR A 390 14.61 -9.77 22.98
CA THR A 390 13.90 -10.57 21.97
C THR A 390 12.81 -11.44 22.60
N VAL A 391 13.13 -12.15 23.68
CA VAL A 391 12.16 -13.00 24.40
C VAL A 391 11.02 -12.17 24.99
N GLN A 392 11.33 -11.00 25.55
CA GLN A 392 10.33 -10.07 26.07
C GLN A 392 9.36 -9.60 24.98
N GLN A 393 9.87 -9.28 23.78
CA GLN A 393 8.97 -8.94 22.67
C GLN A 393 8.14 -10.15 22.20
N ALA A 394 8.69 -11.36 22.24
CA ALA A 394 7.97 -12.58 21.83
C ALA A 394 6.77 -12.88 22.75
N TRP A 395 6.88 -12.57 24.04
CA TRP A 395 5.77 -12.69 25.00
C TRP A 395 4.54 -11.87 24.65
N LYS A 396 4.66 -10.90 23.74
CA LYS A 396 3.52 -10.11 23.26
C LYS A 396 2.69 -10.84 22.20
N TYR A 397 3.15 -12.00 21.72
CA TYR A 397 2.53 -12.75 20.62
C TYR A 397 2.38 -14.25 20.91
N PRO A 398 1.94 -14.69 22.11
CA PRO A 398 1.96 -16.10 22.48
C PRO A 398 1.26 -16.98 21.43
N GLU A 399 0.04 -16.63 21.01
CA GLU A 399 -0.73 -17.44 20.05
C GLU A 399 -0.07 -17.59 18.68
N ILE A 400 0.64 -16.57 18.20
CA ILE A 400 1.29 -16.59 16.87
C ILE A 400 2.56 -17.46 16.91
N MET A 401 3.25 -17.49 18.05
CA MET A 401 4.52 -18.21 18.22
C MET A 401 4.36 -19.74 18.23
N TRP A 402 3.19 -20.25 18.66
CA TRP A 402 2.89 -21.69 18.69
C TRP A 402 2.59 -22.31 17.32
N ASN A 403 2.92 -21.62 16.22
CA ASN A 403 2.77 -22.11 14.83
C ASN A 403 1.37 -22.64 14.50
N LYS A 404 0.33 -22.05 15.13
CA LYS A 404 -1.04 -22.25 14.69
C LYS A 404 -1.23 -21.52 13.37
N LYS A 405 -2.05 -22.09 12.50
CA LYS A 405 -2.55 -21.39 11.32
C LYS A 405 -3.29 -20.12 11.78
N ARG A 406 -3.21 -19.07 10.98
CA ARG A 406 -3.75 -17.75 11.34
C ARG A 406 -5.14 -17.54 10.72
N SER A 407 -6.03 -16.91 11.46
CA SER A 407 -7.38 -16.61 11.01
C SER A 407 -7.58 -15.11 10.83
N LEU A 408 -8.63 -14.74 10.11
CA LEU A 408 -9.05 -13.33 10.02
C LEU A 408 -9.55 -12.77 11.33
N LYS A 409 -10.19 -13.62 12.14
CA LYS A 409 -10.61 -13.25 13.49
C LYS A 409 -9.41 -12.78 14.31
N GLU A 410 -8.34 -13.55 14.33
CA GLU A 410 -7.12 -13.20 15.07
C GLU A 410 -6.49 -11.91 14.56
N LEU A 411 -6.47 -11.70 13.23
CA LEU A 411 -6.04 -10.42 12.66
C LEU A 411 -6.94 -9.28 13.14
N PHE A 412 -8.25 -9.38 12.97
CA PHE A 412 -9.19 -8.31 13.35
C PHE A 412 -9.18 -8.02 14.85
N ASP A 413 -9.02 -9.04 15.69
CA ASP A 413 -8.83 -8.90 17.13
C ASP A 413 -7.51 -8.18 17.43
N LEU A 414 -6.40 -8.56 16.78
CA LEU A 414 -5.13 -7.84 16.92
C LEU A 414 -5.25 -6.37 16.51
N LEU A 415 -6.03 -6.08 15.47
CA LEU A 415 -6.27 -4.73 14.96
C LEU A 415 -7.20 -3.89 15.85
N ASP A 416 -7.89 -4.47 16.82
CA ASP A 416 -9.03 -3.86 17.53
C ASP A 416 -10.08 -3.34 16.55
N MET A 417 -10.34 -4.09 15.46
CA MET A 417 -11.22 -3.62 14.39
C MET A 417 -12.69 -3.61 14.84
N PRO A 418 -13.45 -2.53 14.63
CA PRO A 418 -14.89 -2.48 14.93
C PRO A 418 -15.68 -3.53 14.12
N LEU A 419 -16.73 -4.09 14.71
CA LEU A 419 -17.53 -5.18 14.11
C LEU A 419 -18.02 -4.84 12.69
N GLU A 420 -18.54 -3.63 12.48
CA GLU A 420 -19.02 -3.18 11.16
C GLU A 420 -17.91 -3.26 10.09
N ARG A 421 -16.69 -2.82 10.43
CA ARG A 421 -15.53 -2.87 9.54
C ARG A 421 -15.09 -4.31 9.26
N ARG A 422 -15.16 -5.19 10.27
CA ARG A 422 -14.90 -6.63 10.10
C ARG A 422 -15.89 -7.26 9.12
N MET A 423 -17.18 -6.98 9.29
CA MET A 423 -18.23 -7.46 8.41
C MET A 423 -18.02 -7.02 6.96
N TRP A 424 -17.63 -5.77 6.76
CA TRP A 424 -17.32 -5.26 5.43
C TRP A 424 -16.17 -6.01 4.76
N TRP A 425 -15.02 -6.13 5.45
CA TRP A 425 -13.85 -6.85 4.94
C TRP A 425 -14.15 -8.33 4.69
N TRP A 426 -14.97 -8.93 5.56
CA TRP A 426 -15.42 -10.29 5.41
C TRP A 426 -16.32 -10.48 4.17
N GLN A 427 -17.26 -9.57 3.91
CA GLN A 427 -18.10 -9.60 2.72
C GLN A 427 -17.25 -9.45 1.46
N LYS A 428 -16.34 -8.47 1.43
CA LYS A 428 -15.45 -8.22 0.30
C LYS A 428 -14.62 -9.44 -0.06
N ALA A 429 -13.98 -10.03 0.93
CA ALA A 429 -13.15 -11.19 0.72
C ALA A 429 -13.94 -12.47 0.38
N SER A 430 -15.16 -12.62 0.91
CA SER A 430 -16.09 -13.68 0.50
C SER A 430 -16.44 -13.54 -0.98
N TYR A 431 -16.72 -12.31 -1.43
CA TYR A 431 -16.97 -12.00 -2.84
C TYR A 431 -15.74 -12.32 -3.72
N SER A 432 -14.54 -11.91 -3.30
CA SER A 432 -13.28 -12.21 -4.00
C SER A 432 -12.96 -13.70 -4.14
N ARG A 433 -13.59 -14.57 -3.33
CA ARG A 433 -13.47 -16.03 -3.44
C ARG A 433 -14.63 -16.70 -4.16
N SER A 434 -15.67 -15.95 -4.53
CA SER A 434 -16.84 -16.46 -5.23
C SER A 434 -16.49 -16.99 -6.63
N ASN A 435 -17.47 -17.55 -7.33
CA ASN A 435 -17.27 -18.02 -8.71
C ASN A 435 -17.02 -16.89 -9.72
N ALA A 436 -17.18 -15.62 -9.32
CA ALA A 436 -16.83 -14.46 -10.11
C ALA A 436 -15.32 -14.38 -10.43
N PHE A 437 -14.47 -15.03 -9.63
CA PHE A 437 -13.01 -14.99 -9.75
C PHE A 437 -12.40 -16.40 -9.83
N LYS A 438 -13.14 -17.36 -10.39
CA LYS A 438 -12.72 -18.77 -10.42
C LYS A 438 -11.45 -19.00 -11.24
N GLU A 439 -11.18 -18.13 -12.21
CA GLU A 439 -10.00 -18.13 -13.07
C GLU A 439 -8.69 -17.96 -12.30
N TYR A 440 -8.71 -17.21 -11.19
CA TYR A 440 -7.53 -16.97 -10.36
C TYR A 440 -7.20 -18.13 -9.41
N ARG A 441 -8.13 -19.07 -9.18
CA ARG A 441 -7.99 -20.10 -8.13
C ARG A 441 -6.85 -21.08 -8.40
N TYR A 442 -6.45 -21.25 -9.66
CA TYR A 442 -5.45 -22.21 -10.09
C TYR A 442 -4.11 -21.55 -10.46
N LEU A 443 -4.02 -20.23 -10.38
CA LEU A 443 -2.80 -19.51 -10.72
C LEU A 443 -1.77 -19.65 -9.59
N SER A 444 -0.51 -19.80 -10.00
CA SER A 444 0.65 -19.81 -9.12
C SER A 444 1.13 -18.39 -8.88
N THR A 445 1.64 -18.09 -7.69
CA THR A 445 2.36 -16.82 -7.39
C THR A 445 3.88 -17.04 -7.31
N CYS A 446 4.36 -18.20 -7.76
CA CYS A 446 5.78 -18.52 -7.79
C CYS A 446 6.42 -18.00 -9.08
N ALA A 447 7.74 -17.85 -9.05
CA ALA A 447 8.50 -17.58 -10.26
C ALA A 447 8.36 -18.75 -11.26
N ALA A 448 8.20 -18.43 -12.55
CA ALA A 448 8.22 -19.41 -13.62
C ALA A 448 9.51 -20.26 -13.57
N PRO A 449 9.44 -21.57 -13.88
CA PRO A 449 8.30 -22.31 -14.43
C PRO A 449 7.44 -23.03 -13.37
N CYS A 450 7.28 -22.48 -12.16
CA CYS A 450 6.54 -23.15 -11.10
C CYS A 450 5.02 -22.90 -11.14
N ASP A 451 4.25 -23.94 -11.43
CA ASP A 451 2.77 -23.90 -11.47
C ASP A 451 2.08 -24.39 -10.19
N ASN A 452 2.86 -24.70 -9.14
CA ASN A 452 2.27 -25.15 -7.87
C ASN A 452 1.46 -24.02 -7.21
N PRO A 453 0.27 -24.31 -6.66
CA PRO A 453 -0.52 -23.31 -5.96
C PRO A 453 0.22 -22.77 -4.73
N PRO A 454 -0.02 -21.51 -4.35
CA PRO A 454 0.62 -20.92 -3.18
C PRO A 454 0.28 -21.70 -1.90
N ARG A 455 1.28 -21.87 -1.04
CA ARG A 455 1.10 -22.44 0.30
C ARG A 455 0.48 -21.35 1.16
N ARG A 456 -0.72 -21.61 1.69
CA ARG A 456 -1.37 -20.70 2.63
C ARG A 456 -1.28 -21.24 4.05
N ASP A 457 -0.76 -20.44 4.97
CA ASP A 457 -0.63 -20.73 6.41
C ASP A 457 -1.76 -20.11 7.24
N CYS A 458 -2.93 -19.92 6.62
CA CYS A 458 -4.13 -19.44 7.28
C CYS A 458 -5.18 -20.55 7.43
N ASP A 459 -5.93 -20.52 8.54
CA ASP A 459 -7.14 -21.33 8.74
C ASP A 459 -8.32 -20.78 7.94
N GLY A 460 -8.10 -19.67 7.24
CA GLY A 460 -9.15 -18.95 6.53
C GLY A 460 -10.12 -18.33 7.53
N TRP A 461 -11.39 -18.75 7.43
CA TRP A 461 -12.55 -17.99 7.88
C TRP A 461 -13.26 -18.58 9.10
N ASP A 462 -12.81 -19.72 9.60
CA ASP A 462 -13.48 -20.40 10.71
C ASP A 462 -13.24 -19.64 12.02
N GLY A 463 -14.32 -19.09 12.60
CA GLY A 463 -14.29 -18.61 13.99
C GLY A 463 -15.13 -17.39 14.35
N GLU A 464 -15.62 -16.57 13.42
CA GLU A 464 -16.30 -15.32 13.82
C GLU A 464 -17.79 -15.44 14.16
N GLY A 465 -18.45 -16.59 13.94
CA GLY A 465 -19.90 -16.69 14.16
C GLY A 465 -20.73 -15.67 13.35
N ILE A 466 -20.09 -14.93 12.44
CA ILE A 466 -20.75 -14.09 11.45
C ILE A 466 -21.54 -15.05 10.56
N PRO A 467 -22.86 -14.86 10.44
CA PRO A 467 -23.70 -15.73 9.62
C PRO A 467 -23.10 -15.84 8.23
N ARG A 468 -22.80 -17.07 7.79
CA ARG A 468 -22.42 -17.30 6.39
C ARG A 468 -23.56 -16.77 5.52
N PRO A 469 -23.28 -15.98 4.47
CA PRO A 469 -24.33 -15.57 3.56
C PRO A 469 -24.53 -16.79 2.65
N TYR A 470 -25.41 -17.69 3.11
CA TYR A 470 -25.82 -18.95 2.48
C TYR A 470 -24.83 -20.11 2.56
#